data_AF-A0A1H7SYC2-F1
#
_entry.id   AF-A0A1H7SYC2-F1
#
_cell.length_a   1.000
_cell.length_b   1.000
_cell.length_c   1.000
_cell.angle_alpha   90.00
_cell.angle_beta   90.00
_cell.angle_gamma   90.00
#
_symmetry.space_group_name_H-M   'P 1'
#
loop_
_entity.id
_entity.type
_entity.pdbx_description
1 polymer ?
#
loop_
_entity_poly.entity_id
_entity_poly.type
_entity_poly.pdbx_seq_one_letter_code
_entity_poly.pdbx_strand_id
1 'polypeptide(L)'
;WYKLIRYIDDGNLSIDNNRAERAVKPFVIGRKNWLFSKTANGANASAMLYSIIETAKANGLTPFDYVAYCLEQLSDQNVDVEALLPWNVKLS
;
A
#
# COMPACT_ATOMS: atom_id res chain seq x y z
N TRP A 1 -18.11 -16.60 -15.19
CA TRP A 1 -19.03 -17.10 -14.15
C TRP A 1 -18.30 -17.80 -13.01
N TYR A 2 -17.44 -18.78 -13.27
CA TYR A 2 -16.74 -19.55 -12.22
C TYR A 2 -16.04 -18.70 -11.12
N LYS A 3 -15.40 -17.57 -11.47
CA LYS A 3 -14.74 -16.68 -10.48
C LYS A 3 -15.71 -16.02 -9.50
N LEU A 4 -16.94 -15.74 -9.92
CA LEU A 4 -17.95 -15.02 -9.12
C LEU A 4 -18.62 -15.91 -8.07
N ILE A 5 -18.49 -17.24 -8.18
CA ILE A 5 -19.12 -18.22 -7.28
C ILE A 5 -18.12 -18.89 -6.34
N ARG A 6 -16.84 -18.52 -6.38
CA ARG A 6 -15.78 -19.16 -5.55
C ARG A 6 -16.00 -19.00 -4.04
N TYR A 7 -16.78 -18.00 -3.63
CA TYR A 7 -17.16 -17.82 -2.22
C TYR A 7 -18.03 -18.97 -1.68
N ILE A 8 -18.65 -19.76 -2.57
CA ILE A 8 -19.38 -20.97 -2.18
C ILE A 8 -18.41 -22.10 -1.83
N ASP A 9 -17.22 -22.11 -2.45
CA ASP A 9 -16.18 -23.13 -2.22
C ASP A 9 -15.30 -22.82 -1.00
N ASP A 10 -15.12 -21.53 -0.66
CA ASP A 10 -14.25 -21.06 0.43
C ASP A 10 -14.90 -19.92 1.22
N GLY A 11 -15.23 -20.19 2.49
CA GLY A 11 -15.86 -19.24 3.40
C GLY A 11 -14.98 -18.06 3.82
N ASN A 12 -13.68 -18.07 3.50
CA ASN A 12 -12.80 -16.91 3.68
C ASN A 12 -12.99 -15.83 2.61
N LEU A 13 -13.67 -16.18 1.50
CA LEU A 13 -13.97 -15.24 0.43
C LEU A 13 -15.31 -14.55 0.68
N SER A 14 -15.33 -13.22 0.54
CA SER A 14 -16.57 -12.45 0.60
C SER A 14 -17.35 -12.58 -0.71
N ILE A 15 -18.69 -12.59 -0.61
CA ILE A 15 -19.60 -12.59 -1.78
C ILE A 15 -19.47 -11.30 -2.60
N ASP A 16 -19.11 -10.20 -1.94
CA ASP A 16 -18.94 -8.89 -2.54
C ASP A 16 -17.47 -8.44 -2.53
N ASN A 17 -17.16 -7.46 -3.37
CA ASN A 17 -15.83 -6.85 -3.47
C ASN A 17 -15.70 -5.57 -2.64
N ASN A 18 -16.65 -5.23 -1.76
CA ASN A 18 -16.72 -3.91 -1.13
C ASN A 18 -15.45 -3.57 -0.35
N ARG A 19 -14.79 -4.57 0.24
CA ARG A 19 -13.49 -4.38 0.92
C ARG A 19 -12.43 -3.87 -0.05
N ALA A 20 -12.31 -4.47 -1.22
CA ALA A 20 -11.35 -4.07 -2.25
C ALA A 20 -11.71 -2.68 -2.81
N GLU A 21 -12.99 -2.40 -3.05
CA GLU A 21 -13.44 -1.08 -3.52
C GLU A 21 -13.17 0.03 -2.50
N ARG A 22 -13.42 -0.24 -1.21
CA ARG A 22 -13.09 0.70 -0.13
C ARG A 22 -11.58 0.94 -0.03
N ALA A 23 -10.76 -0.08 -0.22
CA ALA A 23 -9.31 0.06 -0.19
C ALA A 23 -8.76 0.89 -1.37
N VAL A 24 -9.35 0.78 -2.57
CA VAL A 24 -8.90 1.55 -3.74
C VAL A 24 -9.45 2.98 -3.77
N LYS A 25 -10.57 3.26 -3.10
CA LYS A 25 -11.24 4.57 -3.13
C LYS A 25 -10.33 5.74 -2.69
N PRO A 26 -9.54 5.67 -1.61
CA PRO A 26 -8.58 6.71 -1.24
C PRO A 26 -7.56 7.02 -2.35
N PHE A 27 -7.01 6.00 -3.01
CA PHE A 27 -6.11 6.17 -4.16
C PHE A 27 -6.79 6.90 -5.33
N VAL A 28 -8.02 6.49 -5.66
CA VAL A 28 -8.83 7.10 -6.73
C VAL A 28 -9.18 8.56 -6.44
N ILE A 29 -9.35 8.94 -5.17
CA ILE A 29 -9.55 10.32 -4.76
C ILE A 29 -8.24 11.09 -4.83
N GLY A 30 -7.16 10.53 -4.29
CA GLY A 30 -5.83 11.14 -4.21
C GLY A 30 -5.23 11.49 -5.57
N ARG A 31 -5.46 10.68 -6.61
CA ARG A 31 -4.95 10.94 -7.96
C ARG A 31 -5.33 12.31 -8.53
N LYS A 32 -6.44 12.91 -8.08
CA LYS A 32 -6.86 14.26 -8.50
C LYS A 32 -5.90 15.36 -8.01
N ASN A 33 -5.19 15.10 -6.92
CA ASN A 33 -4.29 16.03 -6.23
C ASN A 33 -2.80 15.71 -6.46
N TRP A 34 -2.47 14.63 -7.17
CA TRP A 34 -1.09 14.22 -7.41
C TRP A 34 -0.56 14.76 -8.75
N LEU A 35 0.57 15.45 -8.70
CA LEU A 35 1.15 16.21 -9.82
C LEU A 35 1.46 15.34 -11.07
N PHE A 36 1.68 14.03 -10.89
CA PHE A 36 2.14 13.12 -11.96
C PHE A 36 1.18 11.96 -12.25
N SER A 37 -0.06 12.00 -11.78
CA SER A 37 -1.02 10.87 -11.94
C SER A 37 -1.52 10.65 -13.37
N LYS A 38 -1.16 11.52 -14.33
CA LYS A 38 -1.65 11.50 -15.72
C LYS A 38 -0.71 10.82 -16.72
N THR A 39 0.52 10.46 -16.32
CA THR A 39 1.46 9.72 -17.17
C THR A 39 1.57 8.27 -16.69
N ALA A 40 1.89 7.33 -17.58
CA ALA A 40 2.08 5.93 -17.18
C ALA A 40 3.16 5.78 -16.10
N ASN A 41 4.27 6.49 -16.23
CA ASN A 41 5.36 6.49 -15.25
C ASN A 41 4.90 7.04 -13.90
N GLY A 42 4.18 8.16 -13.88
CA GLY A 42 3.70 8.73 -12.62
C GLY A 42 2.57 7.94 -12.00
N ALA A 43 1.72 7.26 -12.79
CA ALA A 43 0.74 6.30 -12.29
C ALA A 43 1.41 5.10 -11.61
N ASN A 44 2.46 4.53 -12.23
CA ASN A 44 3.25 3.44 -11.65
C ASN A 44 3.94 3.87 -10.35
N ALA A 45 4.60 5.03 -10.35
CA ALA A 45 5.25 5.57 -9.15
C ALA A 45 4.24 5.82 -8.02
N SER A 46 3.07 6.39 -8.34
CA SER A 46 2.00 6.60 -7.37
C SER A 46 1.46 5.29 -6.79
N ALA A 47 1.30 4.26 -7.63
CA ALA A 47 0.85 2.93 -7.20
C ALA A 47 1.86 2.24 -6.28
N MET A 48 3.16 2.34 -6.58
CA MET A 48 4.22 1.82 -5.70
C MET A 48 4.20 2.52 -4.34
N LEU A 49 4.19 3.86 -4.32
CA LEU A 49 4.15 4.64 -3.08
C LEU A 49 2.92 4.28 -2.24
N TYR A 50 1.75 4.17 -2.87
CA TYR A 50 0.53 3.83 -2.16
C TYR A 50 0.56 2.40 -1.62
N SER A 51 1.16 1.46 -2.35
CA SER A 51 1.35 0.08 -1.87
C SER A 51 2.19 0.05 -0.60
N ILE A 52 3.25 0.87 -0.52
CA ILE A 52 4.08 1.00 0.69
C ILE A 52 3.25 1.58 1.85
N ILE A 53 2.49 2.66 1.60
CA ILE A 53 1.63 3.31 2.61
C ILE A 53 0.58 2.35 3.16
N GLU A 54 -0.14 1.63 2.30
CA GLU A 54 -1.18 0.69 2.73
C GLU A 54 -0.59 -0.51 3.47
N THR A 55 0.61 -0.97 3.09
CA THR A 55 1.31 -2.03 3.82
C THR A 55 1.75 -1.55 5.20
N ALA A 56 2.23 -0.31 5.34
CA ALA A 56 2.57 0.27 6.64
C ALA A 56 1.34 0.35 7.56
N LYS A 57 0.20 0.83 7.06
CA LYS A 57 -1.07 0.85 7.81
C LYS A 57 -1.51 -0.54 8.24
N ALA A 58 -1.38 -1.53 7.36
CA ALA A 58 -1.74 -2.92 7.65
C ALA A 58 -0.88 -3.53 8.77
N ASN A 59 0.33 -3.00 9.00
CA ASN A 59 1.22 -3.38 10.09
C ASN A 59 1.08 -2.46 11.33
N GLY A 60 0.07 -1.59 11.37
CA GLY A 60 -0.20 -0.71 12.51
C GLY A 60 0.73 0.51 12.62
N LEU A 61 1.48 0.82 11.56
CA LEU A 61 2.39 1.96 11.55
C LEU A 61 1.69 3.24 11.07
N THR A 62 2.07 4.37 11.66
CA THR A 62 1.73 5.69 11.13
C THR A 62 2.50 5.91 9.82
N PRO A 63 1.82 6.10 8.67
CA PRO A 63 2.52 6.13 7.37
C PRO A 63 3.56 7.23 7.22
N PHE A 64 3.31 8.39 7.83
CA PHE A 64 4.25 9.51 7.77
C PHE A 64 5.56 9.14 8.48
N ASP A 65 5.47 8.66 9.72
CA ASP A 65 6.62 8.28 10.53
C ASP A 65 7.41 7.13 9.89
N TYR A 66 6.71 6.14 9.33
CA TYR A 66 7.34 5.03 8.62
C TYR A 66 8.11 5.50 7.37
N VAL A 67 7.50 6.34 6.53
CA VAL A 67 8.17 6.83 5.32
C VAL A 67 9.35 7.74 5.67
N ALA A 68 9.21 8.60 6.68
CA ALA A 68 10.31 9.42 7.18
C ALA A 68 11.48 8.56 7.68
N TYR A 69 11.19 7.56 8.52
CA TYR A 69 12.18 6.60 8.99
C TYR A 69 12.89 5.87 7.85
N CYS A 70 12.15 5.36 6.86
CA CYS A 70 12.76 4.71 5.70
C CYS A 70 13.69 5.66 4.94
N LEU A 71 13.28 6.90 4.68
CA LEU A 71 14.10 7.88 3.97
C LEU A 71 15.37 8.25 4.73
N GLU A 72 15.30 8.34 6.06
CA GLU A 72 16.47 8.56 6.92
C GLU A 72 17.45 7.39 6.85
N GLN A 73 16.97 6.15 6.98
CA GLN A 73 17.84 4.96 6.92
C GLN A 73 18.42 4.74 5.51
N LEU A 74 17.65 5.01 4.46
CA LEU A 74 18.10 4.91 3.07
C LEU A 74 19.17 5.95 2.69
N SER A 75 19.44 6.94 3.56
CA SER A 75 20.55 7.86 3.36
C SER A 75 21.93 7.23 3.63
N ASP A 76 21.97 6.10 4.34
CA ASP A 76 23.18 5.31 4.56
C ASP A 76 23.46 4.40 3.34
N GLN A 77 24.73 4.25 2.96
CA GLN A 77 25.17 3.43 1.83
C GLN A 77 25.06 1.92 2.11
N ASN A 78 25.03 1.49 3.38
CA ASN A 78 25.04 0.08 3.77
C ASN A 78 23.72 -0.39 4.40
N VAL A 79 22.62 0.32 4.14
CA VAL A 79 21.32 0.00 4.70
C VAL A 79 20.81 -1.37 4.24
N ASP A 80 20.35 -2.18 5.19
CA ASP A 80 19.60 -3.39 4.90
C ASP A 80 18.12 -3.05 4.64
N VAL A 81 17.71 -3.14 3.38
CA VAL A 81 16.34 -2.82 2.96
C VAL A 81 15.32 -3.77 3.58
N GLU A 82 15.69 -5.03 3.83
CA GLU A 82 14.79 -6.01 4.44
C GLU A 82 14.47 -5.65 5.89
N ALA A 83 15.42 -5.04 6.61
CA ALA A 83 15.19 -4.52 7.95
C ALA A 83 14.18 -3.35 7.97
N LEU A 84 14.02 -2.65 6.85
CA LEU A 84 13.07 -1.55 6.71
C LEU A 84 11.64 -2.01 6.40
N LEU A 85 11.40 -3.30 6.17
CA LEU A 85 10.06 -3.80 5.88
C LEU A 85 9.07 -3.50 7.01
N PRO A 86 7.79 -3.23 6.72
CA PRO A 86 6.82 -2.76 7.71
C PRO A 86 6.61 -3.67 8.92
N TRP A 87 6.85 -4.99 8.78
CA TRP A 87 6.73 -5.95 9.88
C TRP A 87 7.99 -6.05 10.76
N ASN A 88 9.11 -5.49 10.31
CA ASN A 88 10.38 -5.45 11.05
C ASN A 88 10.55 -4.12 11.80
N VAL A 89 9.85 -3.07 11.38
CA VAL A 89 9.94 -1.73 11.97
C VAL A 89 8.97 -1.58 13.15
N LYS A 90 9.47 -1.05 14.27
CA LYS A 90 8.66 -0.70 15.44
C LYS A 90 8.81 0.79 15.72
N LEU A 91 7.81 1.57 15.31
CA LEU A 91 7.69 2.99 15.62
C LEU A 91 6.62 3.14 16.70
N SER A 92 6.91 3.99 17.70
CA SER A 92 6.05 4.22 18.86
C SER A 92 4.87 5.12 18.56
#